data_AF-A0A2S9F5M7-F1
#
_entry.id   AF-A0A2S9F5M7-F1
#
_cell.length_a   1.000
_cell.length_b   1.000
_cell.length_c   1.000
_cell.angle_alpha   90.00
_cell.angle_beta   90.00
_cell.angle_gamma   90.00
#
_symmetry.space_group_name_H-M   'P 1'
#
loop_
_entity.id
_entity.type
_entity.pdbx_description
1 polymer ?
#
loop_
_entity_poly.entity_id
_entity_poly.type
_entity_poly.pdbx_seq_one_letter_code
_entity_poly.pdbx_strand_id
1 'polypeptide(L)'
;AKLCEEAEEVADAAEDRDKLTDELADVTEVLAALMKLRGITEDDVAAAATLKAQQRGRFDQGAWLVSPVPAVVRHSRMADVEDQRVKWMPERWTATFDGHETAHARLKTHSQEAGGIARSFIHAQSNGDPVDLFLMAMAWGYRPKDYGPDRTKGVLAQDDAAGEIAAIVDATRNYGAAAGWRALLRTHKIKGLNMSFGTKLLYFAGYSTDHRPRPLILDERVRAALGVAAPGTVPTRGWVPEADYLRYLDLAEEWAADPLWQQSPDTVEYALFRAGGSNRSVTPSYRGPTTTSA
;
A
#
# COMPACT_ATOMS: atom_id res chain seq x y z
N ALA A 1 -21.78 -5.22 13.90
CA ALA A 1 -21.78 -4.66 15.25
C ALA A 1 -21.96 -5.82 16.22
N LYS A 2 -23.18 -6.32 16.45
CA LYS A 2 -23.42 -7.41 17.43
C LYS A 2 -22.61 -8.70 17.18
N LEU A 3 -22.54 -9.21 15.95
CA LEU A 3 -21.71 -10.40 15.65
C LEU A 3 -20.22 -10.25 16.00
N CYS A 4 -19.67 -9.03 15.96
CA CYS A 4 -18.27 -8.81 16.32
C CYS A 4 -18.08 -8.79 17.84
N GLU A 5 -19.07 -8.24 18.56
CA GLU A 5 -19.12 -8.21 20.03
C GLU A 5 -19.20 -9.63 20.59
N GLU A 6 -20.15 -10.45 20.14
CA GLU A 6 -20.27 -11.85 20.58
C GLU A 6 -19.01 -12.68 20.26
N ALA A 7 -18.36 -12.40 19.11
CA ALA A 7 -17.14 -13.10 18.73
C ALA A 7 -15.94 -12.72 19.61
N GLU A 8 -15.91 -11.50 20.14
CA GLU A 8 -14.93 -11.07 21.13
C GLU A 8 -15.22 -11.73 22.49
N GLU A 9 -16.48 -11.80 22.90
CA GLU A 9 -16.90 -12.47 24.16
C GLU A 9 -16.59 -13.98 24.14
N VAL A 10 -16.82 -14.67 23.01
CA VAL A 10 -16.38 -16.06 22.81
C VAL A 10 -14.86 -16.21 22.98
N ALA A 11 -14.07 -15.26 22.46
CA ALA A 11 -12.62 -15.31 22.57
C ALA A 11 -12.16 -15.12 24.02
N ASP A 12 -12.81 -14.24 24.77
CA ASP A 12 -12.54 -13.98 26.19
C ASP A 12 -13.00 -15.13 27.10
N ALA A 13 -14.02 -15.89 26.70
CA ALA A 13 -14.54 -17.04 27.43
C ALA A 13 -13.79 -18.36 27.16
N ALA A 14 -12.75 -18.37 26.31
CA ALA A 14 -12.12 -19.59 25.78
C ALA A 14 -11.62 -20.60 26.84
N GLU A 15 -11.28 -20.15 28.05
CA GLU A 15 -10.78 -21.00 29.14
C GLU A 15 -11.88 -21.49 30.11
N ASP A 16 -13.10 -20.95 30.01
CA ASP A 16 -14.24 -21.28 30.86
C ASP A 16 -15.34 -21.92 30.03
N ARG A 17 -15.53 -23.24 30.20
CA ARG A 17 -16.47 -24.02 29.37
C ARG A 17 -17.91 -23.52 29.44
N ASP A 18 -18.36 -23.13 30.63
CA ASP A 18 -19.76 -22.77 30.83
C ASP A 18 -20.02 -21.41 30.17
N LYS A 19 -19.13 -20.44 30.40
CA LYS A 19 -19.16 -19.15 29.68
C LYS A 19 -19.03 -19.33 28.18
N LEU A 20 -18.06 -20.13 27.72
CA LEU A 20 -17.87 -20.38 26.29
C LEU A 20 -19.13 -20.96 25.63
N THR A 21 -19.87 -21.80 26.35
CA THR A 21 -21.12 -22.36 25.85
C THR A 21 -22.19 -21.29 25.70
N ASP A 22 -22.31 -20.38 26.67
CA ASP A 22 -23.25 -19.26 26.63
C ASP A 22 -22.90 -18.29 25.48
N GLU A 23 -21.63 -17.86 25.37
CA GLU A 23 -21.21 -16.96 24.30
C GLU A 23 -21.35 -17.59 22.90
N LEU A 24 -21.13 -18.90 22.76
CA LEU A 24 -21.39 -19.63 21.52
C LEU A 24 -22.89 -19.68 21.17
N ALA A 25 -23.76 -19.74 22.18
CA ALA A 25 -25.21 -19.69 21.97
C ALA A 25 -25.63 -18.32 21.44
N ASP A 26 -25.06 -17.24 21.98
CA ASP A 26 -25.35 -15.87 21.56
C ASP A 26 -24.84 -15.60 20.13
N VAL A 27 -23.64 -16.07 19.78
CA VAL A 27 -23.16 -16.06 18.37
C VAL A 27 -24.14 -16.80 17.46
N THR A 28 -24.62 -17.97 17.89
CA THR A 28 -25.56 -18.79 17.11
C THR A 28 -26.89 -18.07 16.90
N GLU A 29 -27.41 -17.38 17.92
CA GLU A 29 -28.63 -16.57 17.81
C GLU A 29 -28.44 -15.42 16.81
N VAL A 30 -27.33 -14.69 16.90
CA VAL A 30 -27.02 -13.58 15.99
C VAL A 30 -26.90 -14.07 14.54
N LEU A 31 -26.28 -15.23 14.32
CA LEU A 31 -26.19 -15.85 13.00
C LEU A 31 -27.56 -16.24 12.47
N ALA A 32 -28.41 -16.88 13.28
CA ALA A 32 -29.77 -17.26 12.89
C ALA A 32 -30.62 -16.03 12.51
N ALA A 33 -30.51 -14.95 13.28
CA ALA A 33 -31.19 -13.69 12.99
C ALA A 33 -30.70 -13.07 11.67
N LEU A 34 -29.38 -13.08 11.42
CA LEU A 34 -28.79 -12.56 10.19
C LEU A 34 -29.21 -13.38 8.96
N MET A 35 -29.22 -14.70 9.08
CA MET A 35 -29.66 -15.63 8.04
C MET A 35 -31.11 -15.37 7.65
N LYS A 36 -31.99 -15.27 8.65
CA LYS A 36 -33.41 -14.92 8.46
C LYS A 36 -33.60 -13.57 7.77
N LEU A 37 -32.86 -12.54 8.19
CA LEU A 37 -32.92 -11.21 7.58
C LEU A 37 -32.50 -11.20 6.11
N ARG A 38 -31.62 -12.12 5.71
CA ARG A 38 -31.07 -12.20 4.35
C ARG A 38 -31.71 -13.29 3.49
N GLY A 39 -32.69 -14.03 4.03
CA GLY A 39 -33.31 -15.15 3.33
C GLY A 39 -32.32 -16.29 3.03
N ILE A 40 -31.32 -16.48 3.89
CA ILE A 40 -30.32 -17.54 3.78
C ILE A 40 -30.77 -18.71 4.67
N THR A 41 -30.79 -19.92 4.13
CA THR A 41 -31.14 -21.13 4.89
C THR A 41 -29.90 -21.80 5.49
N GLU A 42 -30.11 -22.67 6.48
CA GLU A 42 -29.02 -23.52 7.02
C GLU A 42 -28.43 -24.43 5.94
N ASP A 43 -29.26 -24.93 5.02
CA ASP A 43 -28.80 -25.74 3.89
C ASP A 43 -27.91 -24.95 2.93
N ASP A 44 -28.21 -23.67 2.67
CA ASP A 44 -27.35 -22.79 1.85
C ASP A 44 -25.96 -22.62 2.49
N VAL A 45 -25.94 -22.44 3.82
CA VAL A 45 -24.69 -22.30 4.59
C VAL A 45 -23.92 -23.63 4.59
N ALA A 46 -24.60 -24.76 4.80
CA ALA A 46 -23.99 -26.10 4.82
C ALA A 46 -23.43 -26.50 3.44
N ALA A 47 -24.15 -26.17 2.35
CA ALA A 47 -23.68 -26.39 0.99
C ALA A 47 -22.45 -25.52 0.67
N ALA A 48 -22.48 -24.23 1.05
CA ALA A 48 -21.35 -23.34 0.90
C ALA A 48 -20.13 -23.77 1.74
N ALA A 49 -20.35 -24.27 2.96
CA ALA A 49 -19.32 -24.81 3.84
C ALA A 49 -18.68 -26.07 3.25
N THR A 50 -19.48 -26.97 2.67
CA THR A 50 -18.99 -28.20 2.01
C THR A 50 -18.14 -27.89 0.78
N LEU A 51 -18.58 -26.95 -0.06
CA LEU A 51 -17.79 -26.48 -1.21
C LEU A 51 -16.47 -25.83 -0.77
N LYS A 52 -16.51 -24.97 0.26
CA LYS A 52 -15.30 -24.36 0.83
C LYS A 52 -14.37 -25.41 1.43
N ALA A 53 -14.91 -26.41 2.11
CA ALA A 53 -14.14 -27.51 2.69
C ALA A 53 -13.42 -28.36 1.63
N GLN A 54 -14.05 -28.60 0.48
CA GLN A 54 -13.40 -29.28 -0.65
C GLN A 54 -12.31 -28.44 -1.31
N GLN A 55 -12.47 -27.11 -1.30
CA GLN A 55 -11.51 -26.17 -1.90
C GLN A 55 -10.35 -25.79 -0.94
N ARG A 56 -10.58 -25.81 0.37
CA ARG A 56 -9.71 -25.18 1.38
C ARG A 56 -9.43 -26.06 2.61
N GLY A 57 -9.96 -27.28 2.67
CA GLY A 57 -9.84 -28.18 3.83
C GLY A 57 -10.96 -27.97 4.87
N ARG A 58 -11.22 -29.02 5.66
CA ARG A 58 -12.22 -29.00 6.74
C ARG A 58 -11.59 -28.62 8.08
N PHE A 59 -12.40 -28.04 8.96
CA PHE A 59 -12.02 -27.67 10.34
C PHE A 59 -11.64 -28.89 11.21
N ASP A 60 -12.12 -30.09 10.87
CA ASP A 60 -11.81 -31.35 11.57
C ASP A 60 -10.34 -31.80 11.42
N GLN A 61 -9.57 -31.18 10.51
CA GLN A 61 -8.14 -31.47 10.33
C GLN A 61 -7.20 -30.40 10.91
N GLY A 62 -7.70 -29.42 11.68
CA GLY A 62 -6.86 -28.40 12.32
C GLY A 62 -6.11 -27.46 11.36
N ALA A 63 -6.42 -27.52 10.06
CA ALA A 63 -5.91 -26.59 9.06
C ALA A 63 -6.65 -25.26 9.16
N TRP A 64 -6.27 -24.45 10.14
CA TRP A 64 -6.57 -23.03 10.15
C TRP A 64 -5.85 -22.41 8.95
N LEU A 65 -6.53 -22.20 7.83
CA LEU A 65 -6.07 -21.23 6.84
C LEU A 65 -6.30 -19.82 7.38
N VAL A 66 -5.57 -19.48 8.45
CA VAL A 66 -5.35 -18.08 8.80
C VAL A 66 -4.42 -17.56 7.73
N SER A 67 -4.97 -16.74 6.84
CA SER A 67 -4.13 -16.02 5.88
C SER A 67 -3.06 -15.25 6.65
N PRO A 68 -1.77 -15.41 6.33
CA PRO A 68 -0.71 -14.57 6.89
C PRO A 68 -0.86 -13.09 6.53
N VAL A 69 -1.79 -12.73 5.61
CA VAL A 69 -2.06 -11.35 5.22
C VAL A 69 -2.77 -10.62 6.36
N PRO A 70 -2.15 -9.57 6.93
CA PRO A 70 -2.76 -8.79 7.99
C PRO A 70 -4.12 -8.22 7.57
N ALA A 71 -5.08 -8.19 8.49
CA ALA A 71 -6.44 -7.70 8.20
C ALA A 71 -6.41 -6.30 7.57
N VAL A 72 -5.54 -5.41 8.05
CA VAL A 72 -5.36 -4.05 7.52
C VAL A 72 -4.97 -4.00 6.04
N VAL A 73 -4.31 -5.04 5.52
CA VAL A 73 -3.92 -5.16 4.11
C VAL A 73 -5.04 -5.82 3.29
N ARG A 74 -5.68 -6.84 3.86
CA ARG A 74 -6.62 -7.74 3.17
C ARG A 74 -7.88 -7.07 2.61
N HIS A 75 -8.24 -5.89 3.10
CA HIS A 75 -9.43 -5.16 2.65
C HIS A 75 -9.28 -4.54 1.25
N SER A 76 -8.05 -4.34 0.76
CA SER A 76 -7.81 -3.78 -0.57
C SER A 76 -7.82 -4.84 -1.66
N ARG A 77 -8.18 -4.41 -2.86
CA ARG A 77 -8.22 -5.22 -4.08
C ARG A 77 -7.51 -4.50 -5.22
N MET A 78 -7.10 -5.24 -6.25
CA MET A 78 -6.54 -4.67 -7.48
C MET A 78 -7.43 -3.58 -8.08
N ALA A 79 -8.76 -3.75 -8.01
CA ALA A 79 -9.71 -2.73 -8.46
C ALA A 79 -9.54 -1.39 -7.72
N ASP A 80 -9.21 -1.39 -6.42
CA ASP A 80 -8.98 -0.16 -5.67
C ASP A 80 -7.71 0.59 -6.13
N VAL A 81 -6.70 -0.17 -6.59
CA VAL A 81 -5.46 0.39 -7.16
C VAL A 81 -5.77 1.01 -8.53
N GLU A 82 -6.53 0.31 -9.37
CA GLU A 82 -6.94 0.79 -10.69
C GLU A 82 -7.85 2.00 -10.62
N ASP A 83 -8.71 2.09 -9.61
CA ASP A 83 -9.60 3.23 -9.37
C ASP A 83 -8.88 4.43 -8.75
N GLN A 84 -7.62 4.27 -8.30
CA GLN A 84 -6.88 5.35 -7.67
C GLN A 84 -6.70 6.52 -8.65
N ARG A 85 -7.20 7.70 -8.26
CA ARG A 85 -6.95 8.98 -8.93
C ARG A 85 -6.27 9.96 -7.99
N VAL A 86 -5.11 10.46 -8.40
CA VAL A 86 -4.45 11.56 -7.68
C VAL A 86 -4.86 12.89 -8.29
N LYS A 87 -5.52 13.74 -7.49
CA LYS A 87 -5.81 15.11 -7.88
C LYS A 87 -4.49 15.88 -8.06
N TRP A 88 -4.37 16.53 -9.20
CA TRP A 88 -3.19 17.27 -9.63
C TRP A 88 -3.62 18.62 -10.20
N MET A 89 -2.76 19.64 -10.08
CA MET A 89 -2.98 21.00 -10.57
C MET A 89 -1.93 21.29 -11.65
N PRO A 90 -2.23 21.01 -12.94
CA PRO A 90 -1.25 21.07 -14.02
C PRO A 90 -0.53 22.43 -14.13
N GLU A 91 -1.26 23.52 -13.88
CA GLU A 91 -0.79 24.89 -14.05
C GLU A 91 0.37 25.23 -13.09
N ARG A 92 0.41 24.60 -11.91
CA ARG A 92 1.51 24.78 -10.95
C ARG A 92 2.79 24.05 -11.35
N TRP A 93 2.69 23.12 -12.29
CA TRP A 93 3.79 22.27 -12.73
C TRP A 93 4.40 22.72 -14.05
N THR A 94 3.78 23.64 -14.80
CA THR A 94 4.24 24.08 -16.13
C THR A 94 5.73 24.36 -16.17
N ALA A 95 6.23 25.28 -15.34
CA ALA A 95 7.64 25.64 -15.29
C ALA A 95 8.58 24.53 -14.75
N THR A 96 8.03 23.47 -14.16
CA THR A 96 8.82 22.29 -13.74
C THR A 96 9.07 21.36 -14.93
N PHE A 97 8.21 21.43 -15.93
CA PHE A 97 8.26 20.64 -17.16
C PHE A 97 8.84 21.44 -18.34
N ASP A 98 9.56 22.55 -18.10
CA ASP A 98 10.24 23.29 -19.17
C ASP A 98 11.24 22.34 -19.88
N GLY A 99 11.15 22.25 -21.22
CA GLY A 99 11.89 21.27 -22.03
C GLY A 99 11.24 19.88 -22.13
N HIS A 100 10.13 19.66 -21.41
CA HIS A 100 9.35 18.42 -21.34
C HIS A 100 7.85 18.68 -21.57
N GLU A 101 7.52 19.63 -22.43
CA GLU A 101 6.15 20.14 -22.65
C GLU A 101 5.22 19.04 -23.18
N THR A 102 5.74 18.13 -23.99
CA THR A 102 4.96 16.99 -24.51
C THR A 102 4.51 16.06 -23.38
N ALA A 103 5.38 15.78 -22.41
CA ALA A 103 5.04 14.98 -21.24
C ALA A 103 4.00 15.69 -20.36
N HIS A 104 4.17 17.00 -20.13
CA HIS A 104 3.21 17.81 -19.38
C HIS A 104 1.82 17.80 -20.03
N ALA A 105 1.75 18.04 -21.35
CA ALA A 105 0.51 18.06 -22.10
C ALA A 105 -0.21 16.70 -22.04
N ARG A 106 0.52 15.60 -22.24
CA ARG A 106 -0.05 14.24 -22.15
C ARG A 106 -0.60 13.94 -20.76
N LEU A 107 0.15 14.26 -19.71
CA LEU A 107 -0.30 14.08 -18.33
C LEU A 107 -1.51 14.95 -18.01
N LYS A 108 -1.55 16.19 -18.53
CA LYS A 108 -2.67 17.13 -18.38
C LYS A 108 -3.95 16.59 -19.01
N THR A 109 -3.89 16.17 -20.28
CA THR A 109 -5.03 15.57 -20.97
C THR A 109 -5.56 14.37 -20.21
N HIS A 110 -4.68 13.42 -19.84
CA HIS A 110 -5.08 12.25 -19.05
C HIS A 110 -5.73 12.62 -17.72
N SER A 111 -5.12 13.54 -16.96
CA SER A 111 -5.65 13.94 -15.66
C SER A 111 -7.01 14.62 -15.77
N GLN A 112 -7.31 15.30 -16.88
CA GLN A 112 -8.61 15.92 -17.14
C GLN A 112 -9.67 14.86 -17.48
N GLU A 113 -9.33 13.93 -18.36
CA GLU A 113 -10.23 12.85 -18.81
C GLU A 113 -10.55 11.86 -17.68
N ALA A 114 -9.53 11.42 -16.94
CA ALA A 114 -9.66 10.40 -15.90
C ALA A 114 -10.05 10.97 -14.51
N GLY A 115 -10.24 12.29 -14.39
CA GLY A 115 -10.56 12.95 -13.12
C GLY A 115 -9.40 12.97 -12.10
N GLY A 116 -8.16 12.82 -12.56
CA GLY A 116 -6.92 12.80 -11.79
C GLY A 116 -5.88 11.88 -12.44
N ILE A 117 -4.64 11.91 -11.96
CA ILE A 117 -3.59 11.04 -12.49
C ILE A 117 -3.82 9.61 -11.99
N ALA A 118 -4.10 8.71 -12.93
CA ALA A 118 -4.14 7.26 -12.71
C ALA A 118 -2.73 6.64 -12.70
N ARG A 119 -2.54 5.60 -11.89
CA ARG A 119 -1.28 4.85 -11.77
C ARG A 119 -0.91 4.13 -13.08
N SER A 120 -1.89 3.49 -13.70
CA SER A 120 -1.74 2.78 -14.98
C SER A 120 -1.24 3.67 -16.12
N PHE A 121 -1.60 4.96 -16.13
CA PHE A 121 -1.09 5.90 -17.13
C PHE A 121 0.43 6.11 -17.04
N ILE A 122 0.97 6.22 -15.82
CA ILE A 122 2.42 6.38 -15.62
C ILE A 122 3.15 5.07 -15.92
N HIS A 123 2.58 3.92 -15.55
CA HIS A 123 3.12 2.62 -15.96
C HIS A 123 3.22 2.46 -17.47
N ALA A 124 2.26 2.99 -18.23
CA ALA A 124 2.34 3.01 -19.69
C ALA A 124 3.50 3.87 -20.23
N GLN A 125 4.11 4.72 -19.41
CA GLN A 125 5.32 5.50 -19.73
C GLN A 125 6.61 4.85 -19.20
N SER A 126 6.53 3.65 -18.61
CA SER A 126 7.67 2.98 -17.95
C SER A 126 8.90 2.78 -18.84
N ASN A 127 8.74 2.70 -20.16
CA ASN A 127 9.81 2.58 -21.15
C ASN A 127 10.16 3.90 -21.87
N GLY A 128 9.53 5.01 -21.48
CA GLY A 128 9.78 6.33 -22.06
C GLY A 128 11.06 6.99 -21.54
N ASP A 129 11.21 8.27 -21.86
CA ASP A 129 12.31 9.09 -21.36
C ASP A 129 12.36 9.07 -19.81
N PRO A 130 13.54 8.82 -19.20
CA PRO A 130 13.68 8.75 -17.74
C PRO A 130 13.29 10.03 -17.00
N VAL A 131 13.53 11.20 -17.58
CA VAL A 131 13.23 12.49 -16.96
C VAL A 131 11.72 12.77 -17.03
N ASP A 132 11.08 12.47 -18.17
CA ASP A 132 9.62 12.48 -18.29
C ASP A 132 8.97 11.56 -17.25
N LEU A 133 9.46 10.33 -17.12
CA LEU A 133 8.96 9.35 -16.14
C LEU A 133 9.11 9.89 -14.71
N PHE A 134 10.25 10.49 -14.40
CA PHE A 134 10.50 11.13 -13.11
C PHE A 134 9.53 12.28 -12.83
N LEU A 135 9.36 13.20 -13.79
CA LEU A 135 8.44 14.33 -13.68
C LEU A 135 6.99 13.87 -13.45
N MET A 136 6.52 12.89 -14.21
CA MET A 136 5.18 12.32 -14.05
C MET A 136 5.01 11.60 -12.71
N ALA A 137 6.00 10.82 -12.27
CA ALA A 137 5.98 10.14 -10.98
C ALA A 137 5.93 11.14 -9.81
N MET A 138 6.64 12.26 -9.90
CA MET A 138 6.60 13.32 -8.89
C MET A 138 5.24 14.03 -8.90
N ALA A 139 4.72 14.40 -10.07
CA ALA A 139 3.39 15.02 -10.20
C ALA A 139 2.28 14.16 -9.58
N TRP A 140 2.33 12.84 -9.75
CA TRP A 140 1.42 11.89 -9.12
C TRP A 140 1.61 11.78 -7.60
N GLY A 141 2.82 11.95 -7.08
CA GLY A 141 3.12 11.80 -5.65
C GLY A 141 2.68 12.97 -4.76
N TYR A 142 2.45 14.16 -5.31
CA TYR A 142 2.15 15.38 -4.54
C TYR A 142 0.65 15.75 -4.59
N ARG A 143 -0.12 15.29 -3.59
CA ARG A 143 -1.47 15.82 -3.29
C ARG A 143 -1.36 17.19 -2.63
N PRO A 144 -2.30 18.13 -2.89
CA PRO A 144 -2.02 19.53 -3.17
C PRO A 144 -1.25 20.17 -2.02
N LYS A 145 0.07 20.09 -2.12
CA LYS A 145 1.01 20.80 -1.28
C LYS A 145 1.94 21.54 -2.23
N ASP A 146 2.05 22.83 -2.01
CA ASP A 146 2.65 23.76 -2.96
C ASP A 146 4.14 23.49 -3.23
N TYR A 147 4.82 22.75 -2.34
CA TYR A 147 6.25 22.48 -2.45
C TYR A 147 6.64 21.38 -3.45
N GLY A 148 5.68 20.63 -4.02
CA GLY A 148 5.97 19.54 -4.96
C GLY A 148 6.74 19.98 -6.20
N PRO A 149 6.24 20.97 -6.95
CA PRO A 149 6.95 21.60 -8.06
C PRO A 149 8.34 22.11 -7.67
N ASP A 150 8.44 22.94 -6.63
CA ASP A 150 9.71 23.58 -6.23
C ASP A 150 10.78 22.56 -5.84
N ARG A 151 10.38 21.50 -5.13
CA ARG A 151 11.30 20.41 -4.78
C ARG A 151 11.76 19.64 -6.01
N THR A 152 10.86 19.40 -6.97
CA THR A 152 11.18 18.68 -8.20
C THR A 152 12.13 19.52 -9.07
N LYS A 153 11.88 20.82 -9.19
CA LYS A 153 12.82 21.77 -9.82
C LYS A 153 14.18 21.77 -9.13
N GLY A 154 14.22 21.79 -7.81
CA GLY A 154 15.46 21.74 -7.04
C GLY A 154 16.26 20.44 -7.24
N VAL A 155 15.59 19.33 -7.57
CA VAL A 155 16.26 18.09 -7.99
C VAL A 155 16.86 18.26 -9.39
N LEU A 156 16.09 18.77 -10.35
CA LEU A 156 16.50 18.91 -11.76
C LEU A 156 17.54 20.01 -12.01
N ALA A 157 17.61 21.02 -11.14
CA ALA A 157 18.58 22.11 -11.24
C ALA A 157 20.00 21.73 -10.79
N GLN A 158 20.21 20.51 -10.30
CA GLN A 158 21.53 20.01 -9.92
C GLN A 158 22.33 19.58 -11.15
N ASP A 159 23.66 19.67 -11.04
CA ASP A 159 24.57 19.22 -12.08
C ASP A 159 24.31 17.76 -12.44
N ASP A 160 24.14 17.50 -13.74
CA ASP A 160 23.86 16.20 -14.33
C ASP A 160 22.65 15.42 -13.75
N ALA A 161 21.67 16.11 -13.14
CA ALA A 161 20.49 15.46 -12.56
C ALA A 161 19.76 14.55 -13.58
N ALA A 162 19.72 14.94 -14.85
CA ALA A 162 19.12 14.14 -15.92
C ALA A 162 19.89 12.82 -16.15
N GLY A 163 21.22 12.85 -16.21
CA GLY A 163 22.05 11.65 -16.34
C GLY A 163 21.93 10.73 -15.13
N GLU A 164 21.89 11.30 -13.93
CA GLU A 164 21.70 10.54 -12.69
C GLU A 164 20.31 9.88 -12.62
N ILE A 165 19.25 10.58 -13.02
CA ILE A 165 17.89 10.02 -13.13
C ILE A 165 17.86 8.87 -14.14
N ALA A 166 18.48 9.07 -15.31
CA ALA A 166 18.57 8.03 -16.34
C ALA A 166 19.27 6.77 -15.81
N ALA A 167 20.40 6.93 -15.13
CA ALA A 167 21.14 5.81 -14.54
C ALA A 167 20.33 5.05 -13.48
N ILE A 168 19.55 5.75 -12.63
CA ILE A 168 18.65 5.12 -11.65
C ILE A 168 17.57 4.30 -12.37
N VAL A 169 16.92 4.90 -13.37
CA VAL A 169 15.85 4.26 -14.13
C VAL A 169 16.37 3.04 -14.87
N ASP A 170 17.51 3.15 -15.56
CA ASP A 170 18.13 2.04 -16.29
C ASP A 170 18.59 0.92 -15.37
N ALA A 171 19.17 1.24 -14.21
CA ALA A 171 19.52 0.24 -13.21
C ALA A 171 18.29 -0.54 -12.74
N THR A 172 17.16 0.15 -12.57
CA THR A 172 15.90 -0.45 -12.14
C THR A 172 15.28 -1.34 -13.22
N ARG A 173 15.23 -0.83 -14.45
CA ARG A 173 14.64 -1.54 -15.61
C ARG A 173 15.38 -2.82 -15.95
N ASN A 174 16.72 -2.77 -15.92
CA ASN A 174 17.57 -3.85 -16.44
C ASN A 174 18.07 -4.84 -15.37
N TYR A 175 18.05 -4.43 -14.10
CA TYR A 175 18.63 -5.22 -13.00
C TYR A 175 17.76 -5.27 -11.75
N GLY A 176 16.53 -4.76 -11.82
CA GLY A 176 15.52 -4.88 -10.77
C GLY A 176 15.69 -3.93 -9.58
N ALA A 177 14.83 -4.12 -8.57
CA ALA A 177 14.65 -3.20 -7.45
C ALA A 177 15.93 -2.98 -6.62
N ALA A 178 16.74 -4.02 -6.41
CA ALA A 178 17.99 -3.92 -5.65
C ALA A 178 19.02 -3.01 -6.34
N ALA A 179 19.16 -3.13 -7.66
CA ALA A 179 20.05 -2.27 -8.44
C ALA A 179 19.53 -0.82 -8.47
N GLY A 180 18.22 -0.63 -8.66
CA GLY A 180 17.58 0.68 -8.57
C GLY A 180 17.77 1.36 -7.22
N TRP A 181 17.66 0.61 -6.12
CA TRP A 181 17.90 1.09 -4.76
C TRP A 181 19.35 1.55 -4.56
N ARG A 182 20.32 0.75 -5.01
CA ARG A 182 21.75 1.09 -4.96
C ARG A 182 22.05 2.34 -5.79
N ALA A 183 21.50 2.43 -6.99
CA ALA A 183 21.63 3.59 -7.85
C ALA A 183 21.11 4.85 -7.13
N LEU A 184 19.85 4.82 -6.70
CA LEU A 184 19.17 5.95 -6.06
C LEU A 184 19.91 6.50 -4.84
N LEU A 185 20.48 5.61 -4.02
CA LEU A 185 20.89 5.96 -2.66
C LEU A 185 22.40 5.93 -2.42
N ARG A 186 23.17 5.35 -3.35
CA ARG A 186 24.62 5.19 -3.20
C ARG A 186 25.40 5.73 -4.38
N THR A 187 25.12 5.29 -5.61
CA THR A 187 25.99 5.58 -6.77
C THR A 187 25.54 6.78 -7.59
N HIS A 188 24.24 7.07 -7.65
CA HIS A 188 23.62 8.12 -8.46
C HIS A 188 22.77 9.06 -7.58
N LYS A 189 23.35 9.48 -6.45
CA LYS A 189 22.60 10.14 -5.37
C LYS A 189 22.33 11.61 -5.70
N ILE A 190 21.06 11.97 -5.81
CA ILE A 190 20.62 13.36 -6.03
C ILE A 190 20.09 13.97 -4.73
N LYS A 191 20.53 15.18 -4.38
CA LYS A 191 20.04 15.86 -3.17
C LYS A 191 18.55 16.16 -3.33
N GLY A 192 17.76 15.94 -2.27
CA GLY A 192 16.32 16.18 -2.30
C GLY A 192 15.48 15.01 -2.85
N LEU A 193 16.10 14.06 -3.57
CA LEU A 193 15.48 12.80 -3.98
C LEU A 193 15.73 11.73 -2.90
N ASN A 194 14.91 11.75 -1.85
CA ASN A 194 15.04 10.81 -0.73
C ASN A 194 14.38 9.45 -1.03
N MET A 195 14.50 8.48 -0.10
CA MET A 195 13.91 7.14 -0.23
C MET A 195 12.44 7.17 -0.66
N SER A 196 11.59 7.97 -0.01
CA SER A 196 10.15 8.00 -0.30
C SER A 196 9.81 8.50 -1.70
N PHE A 197 10.54 9.50 -2.21
CA PHE A 197 10.33 10.00 -3.57
C PHE A 197 11.02 9.09 -4.58
N GLY A 198 12.25 8.67 -4.30
CA GLY A 198 13.01 7.79 -5.17
C GLY A 198 12.34 6.44 -5.40
N THR A 199 11.73 5.81 -4.39
CA THR A 199 11.00 4.54 -4.60
C THR A 199 9.78 4.69 -5.50
N LYS A 200 9.23 5.90 -5.68
CA LYS A 200 8.18 6.13 -6.70
C LYS A 200 8.76 6.02 -8.11
N LEU A 201 9.95 6.58 -8.32
CA LEU A 201 10.67 6.42 -9.59
C LEU A 201 10.99 4.95 -9.83
N LEU A 202 11.51 4.23 -8.82
CA LEU A 202 11.79 2.79 -8.95
C LEU A 202 10.52 2.00 -9.28
N TYR A 203 9.41 2.29 -8.60
CA TYR A 203 8.11 1.65 -8.83
C TYR A 203 7.68 1.79 -10.29
N PHE A 204 7.59 3.01 -10.82
CA PHE A 204 7.12 3.21 -12.19
C PHE A 204 8.13 2.78 -13.26
N ALA A 205 9.42 2.73 -12.94
CA ALA A 205 10.44 2.24 -13.86
C ALA A 205 10.48 0.70 -13.95
N GLY A 206 10.30 -0.01 -12.84
CA GLY A 206 10.58 -1.44 -12.77
C GLY A 206 9.38 -2.36 -12.54
N TYR A 207 8.21 -1.86 -12.14
CA TYR A 207 7.09 -2.71 -11.72
C TYR A 207 6.58 -3.65 -12.84
N SER A 208 6.57 -3.15 -14.09
CA SER A 208 6.09 -3.90 -15.26
C SER A 208 7.17 -4.79 -15.90
N THR A 209 8.36 -4.87 -15.32
CA THR A 209 9.45 -5.74 -15.80
C THR A 209 9.30 -7.17 -15.27
N ASP A 210 10.10 -8.09 -15.82
CA ASP A 210 10.15 -9.48 -15.35
C ASP A 210 10.97 -9.66 -14.05
N HIS A 211 11.67 -8.62 -13.58
CA HIS A 211 12.46 -8.71 -12.35
C HIS A 211 11.57 -8.90 -11.12
N ARG A 212 12.08 -9.69 -10.17
CA ARG A 212 11.47 -9.91 -8.86
C ARG A 212 12.50 -9.70 -7.73
N PRO A 213 12.05 -9.25 -6.53
CA PRO A 213 10.70 -8.79 -6.25
C PRO A 213 10.40 -7.46 -6.97
N ARG A 214 9.12 -7.18 -7.29
CA ARG A 214 8.77 -5.93 -7.98
C ARG A 214 9.06 -4.72 -7.09
N PRO A 215 9.65 -3.63 -7.60
CA PRO A 215 9.83 -2.43 -6.81
C PRO A 215 8.46 -1.90 -6.38
N LEU A 216 8.33 -1.51 -5.12
CA LEU A 216 7.15 -0.87 -4.53
C LEU A 216 7.54 0.44 -3.85
N ILE A 217 6.56 1.31 -3.62
CA ILE A 217 6.76 2.61 -2.99
C ILE A 217 6.90 2.42 -1.47
N LEU A 218 7.98 2.95 -0.89
CA LEU A 218 8.19 2.99 0.56
C LEU A 218 8.16 4.43 1.06
N ASP A 219 6.97 4.94 1.36
CA ASP A 219 6.80 6.24 2.01
C ASP A 219 6.57 6.14 3.52
N GLU A 220 6.39 7.29 4.17
CA GLU A 220 6.18 7.35 5.62
C GLU A 220 4.90 6.61 6.06
N ARG A 221 3.85 6.59 5.23
CA ARG A 221 2.58 5.92 5.54
C ARG A 221 2.73 4.41 5.41
N VAL A 222 3.32 3.95 4.32
CA VAL A 222 3.64 2.53 4.12
C VAL A 222 4.53 2.03 5.26
N ARG A 223 5.58 2.79 5.60
CA ARG A 223 6.48 2.46 6.71
C ARG A 223 5.76 2.43 8.06
N ALA A 224 4.88 3.38 8.34
CA ALA A 224 4.09 3.40 9.58
C ALA A 224 3.13 2.20 9.66
N ALA A 225 2.47 1.85 8.55
CA ALA A 225 1.58 0.69 8.49
C ALA A 225 2.35 -0.63 8.65
N LEU A 226 3.53 -0.76 8.03
CA LEU A 226 4.42 -1.92 8.23
C LEU A 226 4.83 -2.07 9.70
N GLY A 227 5.08 -0.96 10.42
CA GLY A 227 5.40 -1.01 11.84
C GLY A 227 4.32 -1.66 12.72
N VAL A 228 3.08 -1.75 12.22
CA VAL A 228 1.96 -2.45 12.88
C VAL A 228 1.72 -3.82 12.24
N ALA A 229 1.66 -3.89 10.91
CA ALA A 229 1.26 -5.07 10.16
C ALA A 229 2.37 -6.15 10.09
N ALA A 230 3.63 -5.73 10.10
CA ALA A 230 4.81 -6.60 10.08
C ALA A 230 6.00 -5.90 10.77
N PRO A 231 5.99 -5.82 12.12
CA PRO A 231 7.05 -5.16 12.87
C PRO A 231 8.43 -5.75 12.55
N GLY A 232 9.42 -4.89 12.32
CA GLY A 232 10.79 -5.31 11.99
C GLY A 232 11.07 -5.51 10.51
N THR A 233 10.06 -5.41 9.62
CA THR A 233 10.32 -5.45 8.16
C THR A 233 11.22 -4.32 7.71
N VAL A 234 10.96 -3.10 8.21
CA VAL A 234 11.78 -1.90 7.99
C VAL A 234 11.92 -1.10 9.30
N PRO A 235 12.99 -0.31 9.46
CA PRO A 235 13.13 0.58 10.62
C PRO A 235 11.98 1.59 10.68
N THR A 236 11.42 1.81 11.86
CA THR A 236 10.28 2.74 12.04
C THR A 236 10.65 4.20 11.78
N ARG A 237 11.92 4.56 11.94
CA ARG A 237 12.48 5.90 11.73
C ARG A 237 13.87 5.82 11.09
N GLY A 238 14.28 6.93 10.49
CA GLY A 238 15.62 7.06 9.93
C GLY A 238 15.80 6.35 8.60
N TRP A 239 17.04 5.93 8.37
CA TRP A 239 17.51 5.25 7.16
C TRP A 239 16.98 3.83 7.07
N VAL A 240 16.62 3.41 5.86
CA VAL A 240 16.24 2.02 5.56
C VAL A 240 17.42 1.36 4.83
N PRO A 241 17.99 0.26 5.34
CA PRO A 241 18.95 -0.57 4.60
C PRO A 241 18.33 -1.19 3.34
N GLU A 242 19.17 -1.49 2.35
CA GLU A 242 18.74 -2.21 1.13
C GLU A 242 18.07 -3.54 1.44
N ALA A 243 18.65 -4.33 2.36
CA ALA A 243 18.08 -5.60 2.77
C ALA A 243 16.68 -5.47 3.39
N ASP A 244 16.40 -4.37 4.09
CA ASP A 244 15.09 -4.11 4.68
C ASP A 244 14.08 -3.63 3.62
N TYR A 245 14.53 -2.86 2.63
CA TYR A 245 13.70 -2.53 1.46
C TYR A 245 13.30 -3.80 0.70
N LEU A 246 14.26 -4.68 0.40
CA LEU A 246 13.99 -5.94 -0.30
C LEU A 246 13.07 -6.87 0.51
N ARG A 247 13.29 -6.98 1.83
CA ARG A 247 12.39 -7.74 2.72
C ARG A 247 10.94 -7.23 2.65
N TYR A 248 10.74 -5.92 2.56
CA TYR A 248 9.41 -5.35 2.33
C TYR A 248 8.82 -5.80 0.99
N LEU A 249 9.60 -5.77 -0.09
CA LEU A 249 9.12 -6.18 -1.41
C LEU A 249 8.78 -7.67 -1.45
N ASP A 250 9.64 -8.53 -0.89
CA ASP A 250 9.40 -9.98 -0.81
C ASP A 250 8.13 -10.28 0.01
N LEU A 251 7.97 -9.62 1.16
CA LEU A 251 6.76 -9.76 1.99
C LEU A 251 5.49 -9.35 1.22
N ALA A 252 5.57 -8.31 0.39
CA ALA A 252 4.45 -7.88 -0.43
C ALA A 252 4.12 -8.88 -1.55
N GLU A 253 5.12 -9.50 -2.16
CA GLU A 253 4.92 -10.60 -3.12
C GLU A 253 4.26 -11.81 -2.43
N GLU A 254 4.76 -12.20 -1.25
CA GLU A 254 4.22 -13.30 -0.45
C GLU A 254 2.76 -13.05 -0.05
N TRP A 255 2.45 -11.88 0.50
CA TRP A 255 1.07 -11.53 0.86
C TRP A 255 0.16 -11.49 -0.35
N ALA A 256 0.59 -10.87 -1.45
CA ALA A 256 -0.20 -10.81 -2.67
C ALA A 256 -0.51 -12.21 -3.25
N ALA A 257 0.44 -13.13 -3.16
CA ALA A 257 0.30 -14.51 -3.63
C ALA A 257 -0.51 -15.43 -2.70
N ASP A 258 -0.98 -14.94 -1.54
CA ASP A 258 -1.81 -15.72 -0.61
C ASP A 258 -3.02 -16.34 -1.33
N PRO A 259 -3.21 -17.67 -1.30
CA PRO A 259 -4.27 -18.34 -2.05
C PRO A 259 -5.70 -17.92 -1.68
N LEU A 260 -5.90 -17.31 -0.50
CA LEU A 260 -7.19 -16.81 -0.05
C LEU A 260 -7.43 -15.33 -0.36
N TRP A 261 -6.45 -14.62 -0.90
CA TRP A 261 -6.57 -13.21 -1.25
C TRP A 261 -6.25 -12.94 -2.72
N GLN A 262 -5.18 -13.53 -3.26
CA GLN A 262 -4.77 -13.51 -4.67
C GLN A 262 -4.86 -12.11 -5.30
N GLN A 263 -3.95 -11.23 -4.90
CA GLN A 263 -3.86 -9.86 -5.41
C GLN A 263 -2.49 -9.62 -6.08
N SER A 264 -2.23 -8.37 -6.43
CA SER A 264 -0.92 -7.90 -6.92
C SER A 264 -0.09 -7.26 -5.79
N PRO A 265 1.26 -7.25 -5.88
CA PRO A 265 2.10 -6.61 -4.87
C PRO A 265 1.81 -5.11 -4.66
N ASP A 266 1.39 -4.38 -5.70
CA ASP A 266 0.99 -2.98 -5.54
C ASP A 266 -0.37 -2.80 -4.83
N THR A 267 -1.20 -3.84 -4.77
CA THR A 267 -2.38 -3.85 -3.89
C THR A 267 -1.95 -3.86 -2.43
N VAL A 268 -0.88 -4.59 -2.07
CA VAL A 268 -0.29 -4.55 -0.72
C VAL A 268 0.23 -3.15 -0.39
N GLU A 269 1.02 -2.55 -1.28
CA GLU A 269 1.53 -1.18 -1.10
C GLU A 269 0.39 -0.18 -0.90
N TYR A 270 -0.63 -0.24 -1.76
CA TYR A 270 -1.78 0.65 -1.67
C TYR A 270 -2.56 0.49 -0.35
N ALA A 271 -2.76 -0.74 0.11
CA ALA A 271 -3.43 -1.03 1.37
C ALA A 271 -2.65 -0.44 2.56
N LEU A 272 -1.33 -0.65 2.59
CA LEU A 272 -0.43 -0.08 3.60
C LEU A 272 -0.44 1.45 3.57
N PHE A 273 -0.38 2.06 2.38
CA PHE A 273 -0.44 3.51 2.21
C PHE A 273 -1.75 4.10 2.77
N ARG A 274 -2.88 3.43 2.52
CA ARG A 274 -4.18 3.84 3.06
C ARG A 274 -4.24 3.72 4.57
N ALA A 275 -3.79 2.59 5.12
CA ALA A 275 -3.79 2.33 6.55
C ALA A 275 -2.93 3.34 7.35
N GLY A 276 -1.74 3.64 6.84
CA GLY A 276 -0.86 4.65 7.44
C GLY A 276 -1.43 6.07 7.37
N GLY A 277 -2.36 6.35 6.45
CA GLY A 277 -3.13 7.59 6.39
C GLY A 277 -4.17 7.72 7.51
N SER A 278 -4.87 6.62 7.82
CA SER A 278 -5.89 6.57 8.87
C SER A 278 -5.32 6.60 10.28
N ASN A 279 -4.11 6.08 10.50
CA ASN A 279 -3.49 6.05 11.84
C ASN A 279 -3.00 7.42 12.35
N ARG A 280 -2.98 8.47 11.51
CA ARG A 280 -2.61 9.83 11.93
C ARG A 280 -3.76 10.63 12.56
N SER A 281 -5.00 10.14 12.55
CA SER A 281 -6.14 10.80 13.19
C SER A 281 -6.38 10.40 14.65
N VAL A 282 -5.59 9.48 15.20
CA VAL A 282 -5.66 9.12 16.63
C VAL A 282 -4.41 9.66 17.33
N THR A 283 -4.46 10.94 17.71
CA THR A 283 -3.59 11.43 18.78
C THR A 283 -4.39 11.31 20.08
N PRO A 284 -3.97 10.53 21.09
CA PRO A 284 -4.65 10.51 22.36
C PRO A 284 -4.42 11.87 23.04
N SER A 285 -5.47 12.68 23.18
CA SER A 285 -5.42 13.86 24.04
C SER A 285 -5.43 13.40 25.49
N TYR A 286 -4.24 13.15 26.06
CA TYR A 286 -4.10 12.94 27.49
C TYR A 286 -4.29 14.29 28.21
N ARG A 287 -5.47 14.54 28.79
CA ARG A 287 -5.64 15.53 29.86
C ARG A 287 -5.39 14.83 31.19
N GLY A 288 -4.23 15.09 31.78
CA GLY A 288 -3.99 14.76 33.18
C GLY A 288 -4.91 15.57 34.11
N PRO A 289 -5.23 15.06 35.30
CA PRO A 289 -6.11 15.73 36.25
C PRO A 289 -5.37 16.91 36.90
N THR A 290 -5.96 18.10 36.81
CA THR A 290 -5.61 19.24 37.67
C THR A 290 -6.15 18.97 39.08
N THR A 291 -5.24 18.65 39.99
CA THR A 291 -5.43 18.82 41.44
C THR A 291 -5.58 20.30 41.75
N THR A 292 -6.75 20.69 42.27
CA THR A 292 -6.91 21.96 42.99
C THR A 292 -6.90 21.62 44.48
N SER A 293 -5.80 21.97 45.16
CA SER A 293 -5.80 22.11 46.61
C SER A 293 -6.41 23.46 46.98
N ALA A 294 -7.32 23.44 47.94
CA ALA A 294 -7.54 24.50 48.92
C ALA A 294 -7.32 23.87 50.29
#